data_AF-T1BW35-F1
#
_entry.id   AF-T1BW35-F1
#
_cell.length_a   1.000
_cell.length_b   1.000
_cell.length_c   1.000
_cell.angle_alpha   90.00
_cell.angle_beta   90.00
_cell.angle_gamma   90.00
#
_symmetry.space_group_name_H-M   'P 1'
#
loop_
_entity.id
_entity.type
_entity.pdbx_description
1 polymer ?
#
loop_
_entity_poly.entity_id
_entity_poly.type
_entity_poly.pdbx_seq_one_letter_code
_entity_poly.pdbx_strand_id
1 'polypeptide(L)'
;QVPIAVSATTPPEHLRQLEDWLKSYRPEELFDTHGRLRPELAELAPMGDRRMGANPHANGGIQLRDLRLPDFRDYACAVPQPGTRGIGDTHVLGPFLRDVARLNDAQRNFRVFGPDETLSNGLVSLFDVTARQWDAAAAPNDEWLAPSGRVMEMLSEHQCEGWLEGYLLTGRHGLFNCYEAFIHIVDSMFNQHAKWLKVTAGLPGGAGSPR
;
A
#
# COMPACT_ATOMS: atom_id res chain seq x y z
N GLN A 1 13.32 -17.60 16.45
CA GLN A 1 14.55 -18.25 16.95
C GLN A 1 15.17 -17.35 18.01
N VAL A 2 15.83 -17.91 19.03
CA VAL A 2 16.58 -17.17 20.07
C VAL A 2 18.01 -17.75 20.11
N PRO A 3 19.06 -16.93 19.97
CA PRO A 3 20.44 -17.43 19.84
C PRO A 3 20.99 -18.02 21.14
N ILE A 4 20.57 -17.49 22.29
CA ILE A 4 20.91 -17.99 23.63
C ILE A 4 19.61 -18.11 24.42
N ALA A 5 19.14 -19.32 24.67
CA ALA A 5 17.97 -19.55 25.51
C ALA A 5 18.38 -19.45 26.98
N VAL A 6 17.67 -18.64 27.75
CA VAL A 6 17.86 -18.54 29.21
C VAL A 6 16.56 -18.91 29.89
N SER A 7 16.55 -20.06 30.58
CA SER A 7 15.43 -20.55 31.38
C SER A 7 15.95 -21.40 32.56
N ALA A 8 15.04 -21.84 33.44
CA ALA A 8 15.39 -22.74 34.54
C ALA A 8 15.90 -24.12 34.08
N THR A 9 15.70 -24.49 32.81
CA THR A 9 16.08 -25.80 32.25
C THR A 9 17.30 -25.73 31.32
N THR A 10 17.83 -24.53 31.06
CA THR A 10 19.01 -24.35 30.20
C THR A 10 20.31 -24.39 31.01
N PRO A 11 21.45 -24.70 30.37
CA PRO A 11 22.74 -24.69 31.05
C PRO A 11 23.03 -23.33 31.73
N PRO A 12 23.52 -23.32 32.99
CA PRO A 12 23.77 -22.07 33.73
C PRO A 12 24.73 -21.09 33.02
N GLU A 13 25.64 -21.60 32.18
CA GLU A 13 26.57 -20.80 31.40
C GLU A 13 25.88 -19.89 30.37
N HIS A 14 24.66 -20.21 29.93
CA HIS A 14 23.90 -19.37 29.01
C HIS A 14 23.61 -17.99 29.59
N LEU A 15 23.37 -17.91 30.91
CA LEU A 15 23.16 -16.63 31.58
C LEU A 15 24.42 -15.76 31.49
N ARG A 16 25.60 -16.35 31.69
CA ARG A 16 26.87 -15.63 31.58
C ARG A 16 27.16 -15.21 30.14
N GLN A 17 26.88 -16.06 29.15
CA GLN A 17 27.02 -15.70 27.74
C GLN A 17 26.09 -14.53 27.35
N LEU A 18 24.86 -14.51 27.85
CA LEU A 18 23.94 -13.38 27.63
C LEU A 18 24.45 -12.10 28.30
N GLU A 19 24.94 -12.19 29.54
CA GLU A 19 25.53 -11.06 30.25
C GLU A 19 26.74 -10.48 29.51
N ASP A 20 27.68 -11.33 29.11
CA ASP A 20 28.88 -10.92 28.37
C ASP A 20 28.50 -10.28 27.03
N TRP A 21 27.51 -10.83 26.32
CA TRP A 21 27.01 -10.24 25.08
C TRP A 21 26.39 -8.86 25.31
N LEU A 22 25.51 -8.69 26.31
CA LEU A 22 24.88 -7.40 26.59
C LEU A 22 25.91 -6.35 27.06
N LYS A 23 26.88 -6.74 27.89
CA LYS A 23 27.97 -5.86 28.34
C LYS A 23 28.93 -5.47 27.23
N SER A 24 29.06 -6.28 26.17
CA SER A 24 29.92 -5.94 25.02
C SER A 24 29.51 -4.64 24.31
N TYR A 25 28.24 -4.23 24.43
CA TYR A 25 27.74 -2.95 23.92
C TYR A 25 28.12 -1.74 24.79
N ARG A 26 28.73 -1.94 25.97
CA ARG A 26 29.14 -0.90 26.93
C ARG A 26 27.99 0.05 27.30
N PRO A 27 26.87 -0.45 27.86
CA PRO A 27 25.69 0.36 28.17
C PRO A 27 25.98 1.59 29.05
N GLU A 28 27.01 1.54 29.88
CA GLU A 28 27.51 2.66 30.70
C GLU A 28 28.03 3.86 29.88
N GLU A 29 28.47 3.62 28.65
CA GLU A 29 28.86 4.67 27.68
C GLU A 29 27.65 5.24 26.93
N LEU A 30 26.49 4.58 26.98
CA LEU A 30 25.30 4.92 26.19
C LEU A 30 24.19 5.58 27.04
N PHE A 31 24.05 5.15 28.29
CA PHE A 31 23.00 5.59 29.20
C PHE A 31 23.58 6.27 30.45
N ASP A 32 22.83 7.19 31.03
CA ASP A 32 23.16 7.77 32.34
C ASP A 32 22.73 6.86 33.50
N THR A 33 23.06 7.27 34.73
CA THR A 33 22.72 6.51 35.96
C THR A 33 21.22 6.41 36.23
N HIS A 34 20.38 7.16 35.50
CA HIS A 34 18.92 7.11 35.57
C HIS A 34 18.31 6.28 34.42
N GLY A 35 19.14 5.67 33.57
CA GLY A 35 18.71 4.86 32.43
C GLY A 35 18.26 5.68 31.21
N ARG A 36 18.58 6.98 31.14
CA ARG A 36 18.28 7.81 29.97
C ARG A 36 19.40 7.72 28.95
N LEU A 37 19.04 7.67 27.67
CA LEU A 37 20.02 7.78 26.58
C LEU A 37 20.75 9.12 26.72
N ARG A 38 22.08 9.09 26.57
CA ARG A 38 22.90 10.30 26.65
C ARG A 38 22.49 11.34 25.60
N PRO A 39 22.38 12.64 25.95
CA PRO A 39 21.92 13.69 25.05
C PRO A 39 22.71 13.78 23.74
N GLU A 40 24.04 13.69 23.82
CA GLU A 40 24.94 13.74 22.66
C GLU A 40 24.70 12.61 21.64
N LEU A 41 24.16 11.47 22.08
CA LEU A 41 23.75 10.37 21.21
C LEU A 41 22.34 10.58 20.66
N ALA A 42 21.43 11.11 21.49
CA ALA A 42 20.05 11.39 21.09
C ALA A 42 19.97 12.45 19.97
N GLU A 43 20.87 13.44 20.00
CA GLU A 43 20.96 14.52 19.00
C GLU A 43 21.37 14.03 17.60
N LEU A 44 21.92 12.82 17.47
CA LEU A 44 22.25 12.21 16.18
C LEU A 44 20.99 11.83 15.38
N ALA A 45 19.85 11.65 16.05
CA ALA A 45 18.61 11.27 15.39
C ALA A 45 17.90 12.47 14.75
N PRO A 46 17.15 12.28 13.65
CA PRO A 46 16.28 13.32 13.11
C PRO A 46 15.25 13.81 14.13
N MET A 47 14.75 15.03 13.95
CA MET A 47 13.73 15.62 14.82
C MET A 47 12.36 15.72 14.13
N GLY A 48 11.29 15.82 14.93
CA GLY A 48 9.92 16.00 14.44
C GLY A 48 9.46 14.88 13.50
N ASP A 49 8.81 15.26 12.40
CA ASP A 49 8.22 14.33 11.42
C ASP A 49 9.26 13.72 10.46
N ARG A 50 10.54 14.08 10.59
CA ARG A 50 11.64 13.43 9.87
C ARG A 50 12.09 12.14 10.52
N ARG A 51 11.66 11.85 11.75
CA ARG A 51 11.88 10.55 12.40
C ARG A 51 11.07 9.50 11.68
N MET A 52 11.67 8.34 11.39
CA MET A 52 10.99 7.25 10.69
C MET A 52 9.67 6.84 11.37
N GLY A 53 9.64 6.79 12.71
CA GLY A 53 8.43 6.45 13.48
C GLY A 53 7.39 7.56 13.64
N ALA A 54 7.70 8.81 13.22
CA ALA A 54 6.78 9.94 13.29
C ALA A 54 6.42 10.50 11.90
N ASN A 55 7.01 9.97 10.84
CA ASN A 55 6.73 10.43 9.49
C ASN A 55 5.26 10.15 9.12
N PRO A 56 4.50 11.14 8.62
CA PRO A 56 3.07 10.95 8.35
C PRO A 56 2.78 9.89 7.29
N HIS A 57 3.73 9.55 6.43
CA HIS A 57 3.58 8.45 5.47
C HIS A 57 3.60 7.07 6.14
N ALA A 58 4.16 6.95 7.36
CA ALA A 58 4.09 5.74 8.16
C ALA A 58 2.75 5.58 8.93
N ASN A 59 1.91 6.63 8.94
CA ASN A 59 0.53 6.59 9.42
C ASN A 59 -0.39 7.28 8.40
N GLY A 60 -0.56 6.65 7.23
CA GLY A 60 -1.19 7.25 6.07
C GLY A 60 -2.64 7.72 6.27
N GLY A 61 -3.35 7.24 7.29
CA GLY A 61 -4.68 7.76 7.63
C GLY A 61 -4.70 9.26 7.93
N ILE A 62 -3.58 9.82 8.40
CA ILE A 62 -3.42 11.28 8.59
C ILE A 62 -3.45 12.03 7.25
N GLN A 63 -3.00 11.39 6.17
CA GLN A 63 -2.93 11.96 4.82
C GLN A 63 -4.15 11.62 3.97
N LEU A 64 -5.00 10.69 4.44
CA LEU A 64 -6.14 10.20 3.69
C LEU A 64 -7.16 11.31 3.47
N ARG A 65 -7.60 11.45 2.21
CA ARG A 65 -8.65 12.38 1.79
C ARG A 65 -9.64 11.63 0.94
N ASP A 66 -10.93 11.81 1.19
CA ASP A 66 -11.99 11.16 0.43
C ASP A 66 -11.86 11.46 -1.08
N LEU A 67 -12.14 10.44 -1.89
CA LEU A 67 -12.22 10.60 -3.33
C LEU A 67 -13.38 11.53 -3.70
N ARG A 68 -13.13 12.38 -4.70
CA ARG A 68 -14.21 13.05 -5.43
C ARG A 68 -14.84 12.03 -6.37
N LEU A 69 -16.02 11.54 -6.00
CA LEU A 69 -16.75 10.56 -6.80
C LEU A 69 -17.80 11.25 -7.68
N PRO A 70 -17.94 10.86 -8.96
CA PRO A 70 -19.09 11.26 -9.75
C PRO A 70 -20.35 10.55 -9.23
N ASP A 71 -21.54 11.03 -9.63
CA ASP A 71 -22.78 10.33 -9.31
C ASP A 71 -22.81 8.99 -10.05
N PHE A 72 -22.81 7.88 -9.32
CA PHE A 72 -22.79 6.54 -9.91
C PHE A 72 -24.05 6.25 -10.76
N ARG A 73 -25.15 6.98 -10.52
CA ARG A 73 -26.40 6.82 -11.28
C ARG A 73 -26.27 7.25 -12.74
N ASP A 74 -25.32 8.14 -13.04
CA ASP A 74 -25.04 8.57 -14.42
C ASP A 74 -24.46 7.45 -15.29
N TYR A 75 -24.04 6.34 -14.67
CA TYR A 75 -23.46 5.16 -15.32
C TYR A 75 -24.41 3.95 -15.28
N ALA A 76 -25.64 4.13 -14.79
CA ALA A 76 -26.58 3.02 -14.64
C ALA A 76 -26.98 2.42 -16.01
N CYS A 77 -27.01 1.09 -16.08
CA CYS A 77 -27.57 0.37 -17.22
C CYS A 77 -29.10 0.35 -17.15
N ALA A 78 -29.76 0.58 -18.28
CA ALA A 78 -31.20 0.36 -18.39
C ALA A 78 -31.51 -1.14 -18.36
N VAL A 79 -32.24 -1.60 -17.33
CA VAL A 79 -32.68 -2.99 -17.17
C VAL A 79 -34.21 -3.03 -17.17
N PRO A 80 -34.87 -2.94 -18.35
CA PRO A 80 -36.33 -2.93 -18.44
C PRO A 80 -36.96 -4.27 -18.03
N GLN A 81 -36.22 -5.37 -18.15
CA GLN A 81 -36.66 -6.71 -17.74
C GLN A 81 -35.46 -7.60 -17.35
N PRO A 82 -35.68 -8.65 -16.51
CA PRO A 82 -34.65 -9.61 -16.18
C PRO A 82 -34.04 -10.28 -17.43
N GLY A 83 -32.72 -10.49 -17.41
CA GLY A 83 -31.99 -11.10 -18.54
C GLY A 83 -31.68 -10.16 -19.72
N THR A 84 -31.92 -8.85 -19.57
CA THR A 84 -31.48 -7.86 -20.56
C THR A 84 -29.96 -7.90 -20.71
N ARG A 85 -29.46 -8.05 -21.95
CA ARG A 85 -28.02 -8.03 -22.23
C ARG A 85 -27.49 -6.60 -22.10
N GLY A 86 -26.50 -6.42 -21.22
CA GLY A 86 -25.74 -5.18 -21.11
C GLY A 86 -24.45 -5.20 -21.93
N ILE A 87 -23.67 -4.12 -21.82
CA ILE A 87 -22.34 -4.00 -22.42
C ILE A 87 -21.24 -4.75 -21.62
N GLY A 88 -21.59 -5.34 -20.47
CA GLY A 88 -20.67 -5.97 -19.53
C GLY A 88 -20.31 -5.05 -18.37
N ASP A 89 -20.28 -5.58 -17.16
CA ASP A 89 -20.18 -4.78 -15.93
C ASP A 89 -18.87 -3.99 -15.84
N THR A 90 -17.75 -4.57 -16.29
CA THR A 90 -16.47 -3.87 -16.30
C THR A 90 -16.42 -2.75 -17.34
N HIS A 91 -17.13 -2.91 -18.47
CA HIS A 91 -17.28 -1.84 -19.47
C HIS A 91 -18.16 -0.69 -18.98
N VAL A 92 -19.04 -0.94 -18.00
CA VAL A 92 -19.77 0.12 -17.26
C VAL A 92 -18.87 0.77 -16.21
N LEU A 93 -18.05 -0.03 -15.51
CA LEU A 93 -17.11 0.44 -14.51
C LEU A 93 -16.01 1.34 -15.10
N GLY A 94 -15.52 1.04 -16.31
CA GLY A 94 -14.46 1.79 -16.98
C GLY A 94 -14.71 3.30 -17.03
N PRO A 95 -15.82 3.78 -17.61
CA PRO A 95 -16.19 5.19 -17.62
C PRO A 95 -16.31 5.81 -16.22
N PHE A 96 -16.81 5.08 -15.23
CA PHE A 96 -16.86 5.56 -13.84
C PHE A 96 -15.45 5.79 -13.28
N LEU A 97 -14.55 4.82 -13.44
CA LEU A 97 -13.15 4.92 -12.98
C LEU A 97 -12.38 6.00 -13.73
N ARG A 98 -12.64 6.20 -15.03
CA ARG A 98 -12.11 7.33 -15.81
C ARG A 98 -12.47 8.66 -15.15
N ASP A 99 -13.72 8.83 -14.76
CA ASP A 99 -14.19 10.10 -14.19
C ASP A 99 -13.73 10.27 -12.73
N VAL A 100 -13.60 9.18 -11.96
CA VAL A 100 -12.88 9.19 -10.67
C VAL A 100 -11.42 9.62 -10.87
N ALA A 101 -10.69 9.06 -11.83
CA ALA A 101 -9.32 9.44 -12.10
C ALA A 101 -9.20 10.92 -12.48
N ARG A 102 -10.11 11.42 -13.34
CA ARG A 102 -10.16 12.83 -13.77
C ARG A 102 -10.45 13.77 -12.60
N LEU A 103 -11.46 13.51 -11.78
CA LEU A 103 -11.85 14.38 -10.66
C LEU A 103 -10.77 14.48 -9.57
N ASN A 104 -9.92 13.47 -9.48
CA ASN A 104 -8.87 13.33 -8.48
C ASN A 104 -7.46 13.56 -9.04
N ASP A 105 -7.32 13.97 -10.31
CA ASP A 105 -6.01 14.11 -10.96
C ASP A 105 -5.13 15.17 -10.30
N ALA A 106 -5.71 16.31 -9.91
CA ALA A 106 -5.03 17.38 -9.20
C ALA A 106 -4.47 16.93 -7.83
N GLN A 107 -5.21 16.07 -7.11
CA GLN A 107 -4.78 15.50 -5.83
C GLN A 107 -3.82 14.32 -6.01
N ARG A 108 -3.74 13.77 -7.23
CA ARG A 108 -2.90 12.63 -7.59
C ARG A 108 -3.13 11.40 -6.72
N ASN A 109 -4.29 11.23 -6.09
CA ASN A 109 -4.57 10.25 -5.02
C ASN A 109 -5.37 9.02 -5.47
N PHE A 110 -5.58 8.82 -6.78
CA PHE A 110 -6.18 7.60 -7.35
C PHE A 110 -5.25 6.94 -8.38
N ARG A 111 -5.10 5.61 -8.33
CA ARG A 111 -4.35 4.80 -9.32
C ARG A 111 -5.03 3.45 -9.59
N VAL A 112 -4.79 2.92 -10.78
CA VAL A 112 -5.19 1.56 -11.18
C VAL A 112 -3.94 0.74 -11.43
N PHE A 113 -3.94 -0.50 -10.96
CA PHE A 113 -2.86 -1.46 -11.10
C PHE A 113 -3.40 -2.72 -11.78
N GLY A 114 -2.69 -3.26 -12.75
CA GLY A 114 -3.10 -4.48 -13.44
C GLY A 114 -1.91 -5.25 -14.01
N PRO A 115 -1.92 -6.59 -14.03
CA PRO A 115 -0.77 -7.38 -14.44
C PRO A 115 -0.74 -7.57 -15.96
N ASP A 116 -0.73 -6.46 -16.72
CA ASP A 116 -0.94 -6.42 -18.18
C ASP A 116 -2.35 -6.85 -18.62
N GLU A 117 -3.35 -6.46 -17.83
CA GLU A 117 -4.74 -6.92 -18.02
C GLU A 117 -5.78 -5.78 -17.91
N THR A 118 -5.38 -4.51 -17.80
CA THR A 118 -6.33 -3.38 -17.69
C THR A 118 -7.24 -3.31 -18.90
N LEU A 119 -6.67 -3.46 -20.10
CA LEU A 119 -7.43 -3.42 -21.34
C LEU A 119 -8.31 -4.67 -21.49
N SER A 120 -7.75 -5.86 -21.26
CA SER A 120 -8.48 -7.12 -21.43
C SER A 120 -9.63 -7.29 -20.42
N ASN A 121 -9.52 -6.69 -19.22
CA ASN A 121 -10.61 -6.63 -18.25
C ASN A 121 -11.67 -5.55 -18.56
N GLY A 122 -11.59 -4.88 -19.71
CA GLY A 122 -12.62 -3.95 -20.19
C GLY A 122 -12.50 -2.52 -19.64
N LEU A 123 -11.38 -2.16 -19.00
CA LEU A 123 -11.17 -0.84 -18.39
C LEU A 123 -10.49 0.18 -19.33
N VAL A 124 -10.63 -0.03 -20.65
CA VAL A 124 -10.01 0.80 -21.69
C VAL A 124 -10.36 2.30 -21.57
N SER A 125 -11.55 2.65 -21.06
CA SER A 125 -11.98 4.05 -20.88
C SER A 125 -11.08 4.86 -19.95
N LEU A 126 -10.26 4.23 -19.09
CA LEU A 126 -9.23 4.95 -18.32
C LEU A 126 -8.28 5.72 -19.24
N PHE A 127 -7.98 5.17 -20.41
CA PHE A 127 -7.02 5.73 -21.34
C PHE A 127 -7.52 6.99 -22.08
N ASP A 128 -8.80 7.36 -21.91
CA ASP A 128 -9.35 8.65 -22.35
C ASP A 128 -8.77 9.84 -21.56
N VAL A 129 -8.27 9.61 -20.35
CA VAL A 129 -7.84 10.68 -19.42
C VAL A 129 -6.44 10.47 -18.84
N THR A 130 -5.83 9.31 -19.08
CA THR A 130 -4.50 8.97 -18.55
C THR A 130 -3.78 8.00 -19.49
N ALA A 131 -2.50 7.78 -19.25
CA ALA A 131 -1.70 6.71 -19.83
C ALA A 131 -1.35 5.63 -18.79
N ARG A 132 -0.77 4.53 -19.26
CA ARG A 132 0.11 3.65 -18.49
C ARG A 132 1.40 4.40 -18.20
N GLN A 133 1.79 4.43 -16.93
CA GLN A 133 3.08 5.00 -16.58
C GLN A 133 4.20 4.06 -17.03
N TRP A 134 5.09 4.58 -17.88
CA TRP A 134 6.18 3.83 -18.49
C TRP A 134 7.45 4.69 -18.54
N ASP A 135 8.48 4.23 -17.83
CA ASP A 135 9.77 4.92 -17.69
C ASP A 135 10.90 4.18 -18.46
N ALA A 136 10.55 3.48 -19.54
CA ALA A 136 11.48 2.80 -20.43
C ALA A 136 11.28 3.22 -21.91
N ALA A 137 12.05 2.65 -22.82
CA ALA A 137 11.90 2.93 -24.25
C ALA A 137 10.50 2.49 -24.74
N ALA A 138 9.89 3.30 -25.61
CA ALA A 138 8.67 2.97 -26.32
C ALA A 138 8.96 2.70 -27.80
N ALA A 139 8.19 1.80 -28.40
CA ALA A 139 8.20 1.48 -29.82
C ALA A 139 7.06 2.23 -30.56
N PRO A 140 7.15 2.39 -31.91
CA PRO A 140 6.15 3.14 -32.68
C PRO A 140 4.71 2.61 -32.60
N ASN A 141 4.53 1.35 -32.24
CA ASN A 141 3.23 0.67 -32.13
C ASN A 141 2.75 0.52 -30.68
N ASP A 142 3.46 1.10 -29.71
CA ASP A 142 3.00 1.12 -28.32
C ASP A 142 1.89 2.17 -28.14
N GLU A 143 0.86 1.81 -27.39
CA GLU A 143 -0.32 2.65 -27.17
C GLU A 143 -0.44 3.07 -25.71
N TRP A 144 -0.87 4.32 -25.50
CA TRP A 144 -1.14 4.90 -24.17
C TRP A 144 0.01 4.74 -23.16
N LEU A 145 1.26 4.87 -23.60
CA LEU A 145 2.44 4.92 -22.72
C LEU A 145 2.88 6.38 -22.51
N ALA A 146 3.18 6.74 -21.26
CA ALA A 146 3.80 8.02 -20.95
C ALA A 146 4.64 7.95 -19.67
N PRO A 147 5.66 8.83 -19.48
CA PRO A 147 6.42 8.90 -18.23
C PRO A 147 5.59 9.25 -16.98
N SER A 148 4.35 9.71 -17.17
CA SER A 148 3.40 9.89 -16.08
C SER A 148 2.01 9.41 -16.49
N GLY A 149 1.43 8.57 -15.65
CA GLY A 149 0.11 8.01 -15.84
C GLY A 149 -0.49 7.59 -14.50
N ARG A 150 -1.78 7.27 -14.48
CA ARG A 150 -2.54 6.75 -13.33
C ARG A 150 -2.76 5.25 -13.40
N VAL A 151 -2.49 4.63 -14.54
CA VAL A 151 -2.48 3.18 -14.72
C VAL A 151 -1.04 2.69 -14.58
N MET A 152 -0.81 1.66 -13.79
CA MET A 152 0.48 1.00 -13.61
C MET A 152 0.32 -0.46 -14.02
N GLU A 153 1.12 -0.93 -14.97
CA GLU A 153 1.07 -2.33 -15.40
C GLU A 153 2.46 -2.98 -15.40
N MET A 154 2.49 -4.23 -14.99
CA MET A 154 3.65 -5.13 -15.01
C MET A 154 3.09 -6.54 -14.88
N LEU A 155 3.50 -7.49 -15.71
CA LEU A 155 3.04 -8.89 -15.67
C LEU A 155 3.52 -9.61 -14.40
N SER A 156 2.96 -9.22 -13.25
CA SER A 156 3.25 -9.69 -11.91
C SER A 156 2.16 -9.21 -10.96
N GLU A 157 1.35 -10.13 -10.48
CA GLU A 157 0.29 -9.89 -9.48
C GLU A 157 0.91 -9.42 -8.17
N HIS A 158 2.06 -10.00 -7.78
CA HIS A 158 2.82 -9.58 -6.59
C HIS A 158 3.20 -8.10 -6.63
N GLN A 159 3.66 -7.60 -7.79
CA GLN A 159 4.01 -6.19 -7.94
C GLN A 159 2.77 -5.30 -7.88
N CYS A 160 1.68 -5.70 -8.54
CA CYS A 160 0.44 -4.92 -8.56
C CYS A 160 -0.18 -4.82 -7.16
N GLU A 161 -0.28 -5.94 -6.43
CA GLU A 161 -0.78 -5.97 -5.05
C GLU A 161 0.14 -5.19 -4.12
N GLY A 162 1.47 -5.42 -4.18
CA GLY A 162 2.42 -4.70 -3.32
C GLY A 162 2.44 -3.19 -3.56
N TRP A 163 2.31 -2.76 -4.82
CA TRP A 163 2.15 -1.35 -5.14
C TRP A 163 0.84 -0.79 -4.62
N LEU A 164 -0.28 -1.50 -4.78
CA LEU A 164 -1.56 -1.07 -4.23
C LEU A 164 -1.50 -0.95 -2.71
N GLU A 165 -1.05 -1.98 -2.00
CA GLU A 165 -0.94 -1.97 -0.54
C GLU A 165 -0.10 -0.78 -0.05
N GLY A 166 1.09 -0.56 -0.61
CA GLY A 166 1.93 0.58 -0.24
C GLY A 166 1.30 1.94 -0.57
N TYR A 167 0.54 2.02 -1.66
CA TYR A 167 -0.19 3.21 -2.07
C TYR A 167 -1.33 3.54 -1.10
N LEU A 168 -2.08 2.53 -0.64
CA LEU A 168 -3.17 2.68 0.33
C LEU A 168 -2.62 3.03 1.72
N LEU A 169 -1.60 2.31 2.19
CA LEU A 169 -0.98 2.52 3.52
C LEU A 169 -0.38 3.91 3.70
N THR A 170 -0.10 4.61 2.59
CA THR A 170 0.40 6.00 2.58
C THR A 170 -0.70 7.05 2.36
N GLY A 171 -1.98 6.67 2.46
CA GLY A 171 -3.13 7.59 2.53
C GLY A 171 -3.80 7.90 1.20
N ARG A 172 -3.75 6.99 0.22
CA ARG A 172 -4.31 7.20 -1.12
C ARG A 172 -5.25 6.05 -1.50
N HIS A 173 -5.80 6.08 -2.72
CA HIS A 173 -6.84 5.15 -3.18
C HIS A 173 -6.45 4.44 -4.47
N GLY A 174 -6.86 3.19 -4.63
CA GLY A 174 -6.63 2.52 -5.91
C GLY A 174 -7.48 1.30 -6.12
N LEU A 175 -7.30 0.72 -7.30
CA LEU A 175 -7.92 -0.51 -7.73
C LEU A 175 -6.84 -1.43 -8.30
N PHE A 176 -6.89 -2.70 -7.93
CA PHE A 176 -6.13 -3.77 -8.58
C PHE A 176 -7.12 -4.67 -9.34
N ASN A 177 -6.92 -4.83 -10.64
CA ASN A 177 -7.69 -5.74 -11.48
C ASN A 177 -6.81 -6.91 -11.94
N CYS A 178 -7.37 -8.12 -11.93
CA CYS A 178 -6.66 -9.34 -12.29
C CYS A 178 -7.68 -10.39 -12.75
N TYR A 179 -7.26 -11.31 -13.63
CA TYR A 179 -8.03 -12.50 -13.93
C TYR A 179 -8.26 -13.36 -12.69
N GLU A 180 -9.47 -13.89 -12.57
CA GLU A 180 -9.91 -14.67 -11.40
C GLU A 180 -9.01 -15.89 -11.15
N ALA A 181 -8.56 -16.58 -12.19
CA ALA A 181 -7.68 -17.74 -12.03
C ALA A 181 -6.31 -17.41 -11.43
N PHE A 182 -5.84 -16.16 -11.58
CA PHE A 182 -4.50 -15.73 -11.19
C PHE A 182 -4.48 -14.91 -9.90
N ILE A 183 -5.64 -14.40 -9.43
CA ILE A 183 -5.70 -13.66 -8.16
C ILE A 183 -5.14 -14.47 -6.98
N HIS A 184 -5.21 -15.81 -7.05
CA HIS A 184 -4.63 -16.71 -6.07
C HIS A 184 -3.11 -16.59 -5.89
N ILE A 185 -2.40 -16.02 -6.87
CA ILE A 185 -0.95 -15.75 -6.78
C ILE A 185 -0.65 -14.83 -5.59
N VAL A 186 -1.57 -13.93 -5.23
CA VAL A 186 -1.42 -12.98 -4.12
C VAL A 186 -2.18 -13.36 -2.85
N ASP A 187 -2.74 -14.56 -2.74
CA ASP A 187 -3.52 -15.01 -1.56
C ASP A 187 -2.76 -14.79 -0.25
N SER A 188 -1.44 -15.02 -0.26
CA SER A 188 -0.62 -14.82 0.92
C SER A 188 -0.44 -13.34 1.28
N MET A 189 -0.31 -12.45 0.30
CA MET A 189 -0.19 -10.99 0.49
C MET A 189 -1.50 -10.43 1.03
N PHE A 190 -2.62 -10.75 0.38
CA PHE A 190 -3.96 -10.42 0.85
C PHE A 190 -4.18 -10.84 2.31
N ASN A 191 -3.78 -12.06 2.67
CA ASN A 191 -3.89 -12.55 4.05
C ASN A 191 -3.02 -11.76 5.04
N GLN A 192 -1.81 -11.30 4.64
CA GLN A 192 -1.00 -10.43 5.48
C GLN A 192 -1.64 -9.05 5.63
N HIS A 193 -2.15 -8.47 4.55
CA HIS A 193 -2.85 -7.18 4.59
C HIS A 193 -4.11 -7.24 5.46
N ALA A 194 -4.91 -8.29 5.34
CA ALA A 194 -6.09 -8.52 6.18
C ALA A 194 -5.72 -8.64 7.67
N LYS A 195 -4.62 -9.34 8.00
CA LYS A 195 -4.10 -9.41 9.38
C LYS A 195 -3.65 -8.04 9.89
N TRP A 196 -2.97 -7.26 9.05
CA TRP A 196 -2.56 -5.89 9.37
C TRP A 196 -3.77 -5.01 9.70
N LEU A 197 -4.81 -5.02 8.85
CA LEU A 197 -6.06 -4.30 9.09
C LEU A 197 -6.74 -4.75 10.39
N LYS A 198 -6.80 -6.05 10.64
CA LYS A 198 -7.38 -6.60 11.89
C LYS A 198 -6.67 -6.07 13.13
N VAL A 199 -5.33 -6.06 13.14
CA VAL A 199 -4.55 -5.60 14.29
C VAL A 199 -4.67 -4.09 14.45
N THR A 200 -4.56 -3.33 13.35
CA THR A 200 -4.58 -1.86 13.38
C THR A 200 -5.94 -1.27 13.74
N ALA A 201 -7.04 -1.96 13.44
CA ALA A 201 -8.38 -1.57 13.89
C ALA A 201 -8.53 -1.56 15.43
N GLY A 202 -7.67 -2.29 16.15
CA GLY A 202 -7.61 -2.29 17.61
C GLY A 202 -6.67 -1.24 18.21
N LEU A 203 -5.94 -0.46 17.40
CA LEU A 203 -4.98 0.52 17.88
C LEU A 203 -5.58 1.94 17.87
N PRO A 204 -5.53 2.68 19.00
CA PRO A 204 -5.98 4.08 19.03
C PRO A 204 -5.07 4.94 18.13
N GLY A 205 -5.69 5.66 17.17
CA GLY A 205 -4.96 6.50 16.21
C GLY A 205 -4.42 5.77 14.97
N GLY A 206 -4.78 4.49 14.77
CA GLY A 206 -4.56 3.77 13.52
C GLY A 206 -5.38 4.33 12.36
N ALA A 207 -4.91 4.11 11.13
CA ALA A 207 -5.35 4.76 9.89
C ALA A 207 -6.84 4.65 9.49
N GLY A 208 -7.68 4.00 10.31
CA GLY A 208 -9.13 3.89 10.14
C GLY A 208 -9.96 4.31 11.36
N SER A 209 -9.35 4.85 12.43
CA SER A 209 -10.12 5.42 13.55
C SER A 209 -10.56 6.82 13.15
N PRO A 210 -11.87 7.09 12.98
CA PRO A 210 -12.33 8.47 12.98
C PRO A 210 -11.92 9.08 14.33
N ARG A 211 -11.35 10.28 14.29
CA ARG A 211 -11.47 11.18 15.44
C ARG A 211 -12.83 11.84 15.39
#